data_AF-A0AAV1TTN2-F1
#
_entry.id   AF-A0AAV1TTN2-F1
#
_cell.length_a   1.000
_cell.length_b   1.000
_cell.length_c   1.000
_cell.angle_alpha   90.00
_cell.angle_beta   90.00
_cell.angle_gamma   90.00
#
_symmetry.space_group_name_H-M   'P 1'
#
loop_
_entity.id
_entity.type
_entity.pdbx_description
1 polymer ?
#
loop_
_entity_poly.entity_id
_entity_poly.type
_entity_poly.pdbx_seq_one_letter_code
_entity_poly.pdbx_strand_id
1 'polypeptide(L)'
;MSKSYLWHLRLGHIGHRGLDAIVKQNLGVGIDITSVGKWELCNGCALGKQTRVSFQSTTRKPAKDLLDVVHSDVCGPMQTSTFSNKR
;
A
#
# COMPACT_ATOMS: atom_id res chain seq x y z
N MET A 1 26.78 1.70 2.39
CA MET A 1 25.53 1.23 1.76
C MET A 1 25.88 0.36 0.57
N SER A 2 25.17 -0.75 0.33
CA SER A 2 25.38 -1.54 -0.89
C SER A 2 24.91 -0.75 -2.12
N LYS A 3 25.55 -0.98 -3.28
CA LYS A 3 25.13 -0.34 -4.53
C LYS A 3 23.67 -0.67 -4.88
N SER A 4 23.24 -1.90 -4.63
CA SER A 4 21.85 -2.32 -4.83
C SER A 4 20.89 -1.55 -3.93
N TYR A 5 21.24 -1.29 -2.67
CA TYR A 5 20.43 -0.45 -1.79
C TYR A 5 20.37 1.01 -2.26
N LEU A 6 21.47 1.55 -2.81
CA LEU A 6 21.47 2.90 -3.38
C LEU A 6 20.55 3.00 -4.60
N TRP A 7 20.59 2.03 -5.51
CA TRP A 7 19.69 1.97 -6.67
C TRP A 7 18.23 1.73 -6.27
N HIS A 8 17.98 0.95 -5.22
CA HIS A 8 16.66 0.82 -4.61
C HIS A 8 16.08 2.20 -4.25
N LEU A 9 16.86 3.06 -3.58
CA LEU A 9 16.42 4.41 -3.20
C LEU A 9 16.24 5.34 -4.41
N ARG A 10 17.21 5.35 -5.33
CA ARG A 10 17.20 6.22 -6.54
C ARG A 10 16.03 5.94 -7.47
N LEU A 11 15.61 4.68 -7.57
CA LEU A 11 14.50 4.24 -8.43
C LEU A 11 13.14 4.25 -7.69
N GLY A 12 12.98 5.12 -6.69
CA GLY A 12 11.70 5.29 -5.99
C GLY A 12 11.30 4.07 -5.18
N HIS A 13 12.23 3.47 -4.44
CA HIS A 13 12.00 2.31 -3.59
C HIS A 13 11.53 1.06 -4.36
N ILE A 14 12.12 0.80 -5.53
CA ILE A 14 11.83 -0.39 -6.34
C ILE A 14 12.13 -1.69 -5.57
N GLY A 15 11.30 -2.72 -5.71
CA GLY A 15 11.53 -4.00 -5.04
C GLY A 15 12.74 -4.76 -5.60
N HIS A 16 13.24 -5.74 -4.84
CA HIS A 16 14.34 -6.63 -5.26
C HIS A 16 14.13 -7.23 -6.67
N ARG A 17 12.94 -7.77 -6.94
CA ARG A 17 12.60 -8.35 -8.25
C ARG A 17 12.63 -7.32 -9.38
N GLY A 18 12.18 -6.10 -9.11
CA GLY A 18 12.20 -5.03 -10.11
C GLY A 18 13.62 -4.58 -10.45
N LEU A 19 14.47 -4.41 -9.42
CA LEU A 19 15.87 -4.08 -9.65
C LEU A 19 16.59 -5.23 -10.38
N ASP A 20 16.29 -6.48 -10.04
CA ASP A 20 16.87 -7.66 -10.68
C ASP A 20 16.50 -7.77 -12.16
N ALA A 21 15.25 -7.46 -12.51
CA ALA A 21 14.81 -7.38 -13.90
C ALA A 21 15.56 -6.30 -14.67
N ILE A 22 15.74 -5.10 -14.10
CA ILE A 22 16.48 -4.00 -14.74
C ILE A 22 17.93 -4.41 -15.02
N VAL A 23 18.60 -5.03 -14.04
CA VAL A 23 20.00 -5.46 -14.17
C VAL A 23 20.15 -6.58 -15.19
N LYS A 24 19.33 -7.64 -15.10
CA LYS A 24 19.42 -8.81 -15.99
C LYS A 24 19.07 -8.51 -17.43
N GLN A 25 18.14 -7.57 -17.66
CA GLN A 25 17.69 -7.19 -18.99
C GLN A 25 18.44 -5.96 -19.53
N ASN A 26 19.42 -5.44 -18.79
CA ASN A 26 20.20 -4.25 -19.15
C ASN A 26 19.34 -3.03 -19.51
N LEU A 27 18.29 -2.77 -18.72
CA LEU A 27 17.29 -1.72 -19.00
C LEU A 27 17.64 -0.35 -18.42
N GLY A 28 18.78 -0.22 -17.74
CA GLY A 28 19.16 1.01 -17.04
C GLY A 28 20.42 1.65 -17.61
N VAL A 29 20.35 2.93 -17.94
CA VAL A 29 21.53 3.73 -18.30
C VAL A 29 22.25 4.16 -17.02
N GLY A 30 23.55 3.90 -16.94
CA GLY A 30 24.39 4.31 -15.80
C GLY A 30 24.22 3.47 -14.53
N ILE A 31 23.51 2.33 -14.60
CA ILE A 31 23.41 1.39 -13.49
C ILE A 31 24.69 0.55 -13.39
N ASP A 32 25.47 0.80 -12.34
CA ASP A 32 26.82 0.26 -12.13
C ASP A 32 26.84 -1.01 -11.25
N ILE A 33 25.85 -1.89 -11.43
CA ILE A 33 25.74 -3.17 -10.72
C ILE A 33 25.54 -4.34 -11.71
N THR A 34 26.29 -5.41 -11.50
CA THR A 34 26.22 -6.64 -12.31
C THR A 34 25.25 -7.68 -11.72
N SER A 35 24.94 -7.57 -10.43
CA SER A 35 23.98 -8.41 -9.73
C SER A 35 23.31 -7.64 -8.59
N VAL A 36 22.09 -8.05 -8.25
CA VAL A 36 21.34 -7.46 -7.13
C VAL A 36 21.74 -8.14 -5.84
N GLY A 37 22.49 -7.44 -5.01
CA GLY A 37 22.77 -7.85 -3.64
C GLY A 37 21.55 -7.66 -2.74
N LYS A 38 21.46 -8.47 -1.69
CA LYS A 38 20.45 -8.27 -0.63
C LYS A 38 20.70 -6.96 0.11
N TRP A 39 19.63 -6.32 0.58
CA TRP A 39 19.71 -5.22 1.53
C TRP A 39 18.74 -5.45 2.70
N GLU A 40 19.05 -4.81 3.83
CA GLU A 40 18.21 -4.78 5.02
C GLU A 40 16.84 -4.17 4.74
N LEU A 41 15.88 -4.38 5.64
CA LEU A 41 14.55 -3.78 5.50
C LEU A 41 14.63 -2.25 5.38
N CYS A 42 14.06 -1.71 4.29
CA CYS A 42 13.94 -0.27 4.12
C CYS A 42 12.74 0.24 4.93
N ASN A 43 12.97 1.08 5.93
CA ASN A 43 11.91 1.66 6.77
C ASN A 43 10.85 2.41 5.95
N GLY A 44 11.26 3.16 4.92
CA GLY A 44 10.32 3.86 4.02
C GLY A 44 9.42 2.89 3.25
N CYS A 45 9.98 1.75 2.79
CA CYS A 45 9.17 0.70 2.17
C CYS A 45 8.24 0.03 3.18
N ALA A 46 8.73 -0.24 4.39
CA ALA A 46 7.92 -0.86 5.43
C ALA A 46 6.69 0.00 5.71
N LEU A 47 6.86 1.30 5.93
CA LEU A 47 5.74 2.22 6.20
C LEU A 47 4.85 2.43 4.96
N GLY A 48 5.42 2.53 3.76
CA GLY A 48 4.67 2.85 2.54
C GLY A 48 4.02 1.66 1.83
N LYS A 49 4.54 0.44 2.02
CA LYS A 49 4.07 -0.78 1.34
C LYS A 49 3.51 -1.84 2.28
N GLN A 50 3.45 -1.57 3.58
CA GLN A 50 2.81 -2.48 4.52
C GLN A 50 1.34 -2.67 4.14
N THR A 51 1.00 -3.92 3.79
CA THR A 51 -0.38 -4.32 3.60
C THR A 51 -1.09 -4.31 4.95
N ARG A 52 -2.35 -3.84 4.97
CA ARG A 52 -3.21 -4.02 6.15
C ARG A 52 -3.30 -5.51 6.47
N VAL A 53 -3.26 -5.84 7.76
CA VAL A 53 -3.54 -7.19 8.22
C VAL A 53 -4.95 -7.57 7.75
N SER A 54 -5.12 -8.79 7.27
CA SER A 54 -6.42 -9.30 6.88
C SER A 54 -7.41 -9.17 8.03
N PHE A 55 -8.62 -8.70 7.74
CA PHE A 55 -9.71 -8.79 8.70
C PHE A 55 -9.96 -10.26 9.06
N GLN A 56 -10.26 -10.51 10.33
CA GLN A 56 -10.70 -11.84 10.75
C GLN A 56 -11.99 -12.18 10.01
N SER A 57 -12.10 -13.40 9.49
CA SER A 57 -13.28 -13.86 8.73
C SER A 57 -14.54 -13.92 9.58
N THR A 58 -14.40 -13.94 10.90
CA THR A 58 -15.50 -13.97 11.85
C THR A 58 -15.55 -12.67 12.65
N THR A 59 -16.72 -12.03 12.63
CA THR A 59 -17.10 -11.10 13.70
C THR A 59 -17.05 -11.84 15.02
N ARG A 60 -16.55 -11.20 16.09
CA ARG A 60 -16.48 -11.82 17.44
C ARG A 60 -17.82 -12.38 17.93
N LYS A 61 -18.96 -11.89 17.42
CA LYS A 61 -20.31 -12.41 17.69
C LYS A 61 -21.23 -12.17 16.48
N PRO A 62 -21.58 -13.18 15.67
CA PRO A 62 -22.69 -13.07 14.73
C PRO A 62 -24.02 -13.00 15.48
N ALA A 63 -25.01 -12.28 14.93
CA ALA A 63 -26.38 -12.28 15.45
C ALA A 63 -26.96 -13.71 15.39
N LYS A 64 -27.48 -14.19 16.51
CA LYS A 64 -28.03 -15.56 16.63
C LYS A 64 -29.54 -15.60 16.48
N ASP A 65 -30.20 -14.52 16.87
CA ASP A 65 -31.65 -14.38 16.89
C ASP A 65 -32.09 -13.11 16.14
N LEU A 66 -33.40 -13.02 15.86
CA LEU A 66 -33.99 -11.83 15.27
C LEU A 66 -33.74 -10.61 16.17
N LEU A 67 -33.22 -9.52 15.58
CA LEU A 67 -32.91 -8.26 16.25
C LEU A 67 -31.78 -8.33 17.30
N ASP A 68 -30.96 -9.39 17.32
CA ASP A 68 -29.82 -9.54 18.25
C ASP A 68 -28.72 -8.48 18.00
N VAL A 69 -28.59 -7.96 16.77
CA VAL A 69 -27.67 -6.86 16.42
C VAL A 69 -28.32 -5.88 15.43
N VAL A 70 -28.29 -4.59 15.75
CA VAL A 70 -28.69 -3.50 14.84
C VAL A 70 -27.45 -2.66 14.51
N HIS A 71 -27.08 -2.61 13.22
CA HIS A 71 -26.06 -1.71 12.72
C HIS A 71 -26.73 -0.44 12.20
N SER A 72 -26.33 0.72 12.70
CA SER A 72 -26.81 2.01 12.22
C SER A 72 -25.62 2.92 11.95
N ASP A 73 -25.73 3.74 10.92
CA ASP A 73 -24.74 4.74 10.56
C ASP A 73 -25.44 6.04 10.18
N VAL A 74 -24.77 7.16 10.40
CA VAL A 74 -25.29 8.49 10.06
C VAL A 74 -24.75 8.87 8.69
N CYS A 75 -25.65 9.10 7.75
CA CYS A 75 -25.28 9.63 6.44
C CYS A 75 -25.06 11.15 6.51
N GLY A 76 -24.06 11.68 5.82
CA GLY A 76 -23.91 13.12 5.66
C GLY A 76 -22.78 13.55 4.72
N PRO A 77 -22.72 14.86 4.38
CA PRO A 77 -23.81 15.84 4.42
C PRO A 77 -24.81 15.62 3.26
N MET A 78 -26.11 15.69 3.57
CA MET A 78 -27.16 15.62 2.53
C MET A 78 -27.25 16.93 1.76
N GLN A 79 -27.64 16.84 0.48
CA GLN A 79 -27.89 18.03 -0.33
C GLN A 79 -28.99 18.86 0.35
N THR A 80 -28.64 20.06 0.77
CA THR A 80 -29.58 21.08 1.21
C THR A 80 -29.68 22.10 0.10
N SER A 81 -30.91 22.48 -0.28
CA SER A 81 -31.10 23.53 -1.28
C SER A 81 -30.53 24.83 -0.75
N THR A 82 -29.63 25.44 -1.52
CA THR A 82 -29.22 26.82 -1.27
C THR A 82 -30.43 27.73 -1.54
N PHE A 83 -30.45 28.94 -0.97
CA PHE A 83 -31.53 29.91 -1.19
C PHE A 83 -31.76 30.23 -2.69
N SER A 84 -30.76 29.98 -3.54
CA SER A 84 -30.82 30.17 -5.00
C SER A 84 -31.12 28.89 -5.78
N ASN A 85 -31.41 27.76 -5.11
CA ASN A 85 -31.69 26.45 -5.69
C ASN A 85 -30.59 25.90 -6.61
N LYS A 86 -29.34 26.35 -6.40
CA LYS A 86 -28.16 25.87 -7.13
C LYS A 86 -27.47 24.76 -6.34
N ARG A 87 -27.03 23.75 -7.11
CA ARG A 87 -26.41 22.52 -6.64
C ARG A 87 -24.93 22.72 -6.33
#